data_AF-A0A926H5T0-F1
#
_entry.id   AF-A0A926H5T0-F1
#
_cell.length_a   1.000
_cell.length_b   1.000
_cell.length_c   1.000
_cell.angle_alpha   90.00
_cell.angle_beta   90.00
_cell.angle_gamma   90.00
#
_symmetry.space_group_name_H-M   'P 1'
#
loop_
_entity.id
_entity.type
_entity.pdbx_description
1 polymer ?
#
loop_
_entity_poly.entity_id
_entity_poly.type
_entity_poly.pdbx_seq_one_letter_code
_entity_poly.pdbx_strand_id
1 'polypeptide(L)' 'MNIASILGIMGLGGQEMVLIFLALLLFFGAKKLPELARGLGKGIKEFKDATKEVRENIEDGLKETK' A
#
# COMPACT_ATOMS: atom_id res chain seq x y z
N MET A 1 -0.30 -31.06 22.46
CA MET A 1 -0.22 -30.20 21.27
C MET A 1 -1.64 -30.10 20.71
N ASN A 2 -2.33 -28.99 20.95
CA ASN A 2 -3.74 -28.81 20.59
C ASN A 2 -3.85 -28.49 19.08
N ILE A 3 -4.94 -28.90 18.42
CA ILE A 3 -5.31 -28.45 17.06
C ILE A 3 -5.30 -26.92 16.94
N ALA A 4 -5.64 -26.16 18.00
CA ALA A 4 -5.51 -24.71 18.06
C ALA A 4 -4.04 -24.24 17.99
N SER A 5 -3.10 -25.01 18.54
CA SER A 5 -1.65 -24.75 18.42
C SER A 5 -1.15 -25.03 17.00
N ILE A 6 -1.71 -26.05 16.33
CA ILE A 6 -1.36 -26.39 14.93
C ILE A 6 -1.97 -25.36 13.96
N LEU A 7 -3.20 -24.91 14.20
CA LEU A 7 -3.87 -23.87 13.41
C LEU A 7 -3.26 -22.47 13.63
N GLY A 8 -2.78 -22.15 14.83
CA GLY A 8 -2.01 -20.92 15.06
C GLY A 8 -0.66 -20.92 14.32
N ILE A 9 -0.01 -22.07 14.21
CA ILE A 9 1.29 -22.20 13.50
C ILE A 9 1.10 -22.31 11.98
N MET A 10 -0.03 -22.83 11.48
CA MET A 10 -0.26 -23.11 10.04
C MET A 10 -1.29 -22.21 9.34
N GLY A 11 -2.05 -21.40 10.08
CA GLY A 11 -2.91 -20.36 9.55
C GLY A 11 -2.43 -19.04 10.11
N LEU A 12 -2.15 -18.06 9.26
CA LEU A 12 -1.68 -16.73 9.64
C LEU A 12 -2.64 -16.09 10.66
N GLY A 13 -2.41 -16.37 11.94
CA GLY A 13 -3.12 -15.77 13.03
C GLY A 13 -2.67 -14.33 13.20
N GLY A 14 -3.47 -13.53 13.90
CA GLY A 14 -3.10 -12.15 14.23
C GLY A 14 -1.76 -12.05 14.96
N GLN A 15 -1.34 -13.12 15.66
CA GLN A 15 -0.09 -13.16 16.42
C GLN A 15 1.15 -13.24 15.51
N GLU A 16 1.13 -14.06 14.46
CA GLU A 16 2.22 -14.19 13.48
C GLU A 16 2.38 -12.88 12.69
N MET A 17 1.27 -12.27 12.30
CA MET A 17 1.29 -10.97 11.62
C MET A 17 1.93 -9.89 12.49
N VAL A 18 1.63 -9.87 13.79
CA VAL A 18 2.26 -8.94 14.74
C VAL A 18 3.76 -9.21 14.86
N LEU A 19 4.20 -10.47 14.92
CA LEU A 19 5.62 -10.83 14.98
C LEU A 19 6.38 -10.40 13.72
N ILE A 20 5.81 -10.64 12.53
CA ILE A 20 6.38 -10.20 11.25
C ILE A 20 6.47 -8.67 11.21
N PHE A 21 5.41 -7.98 11.62
CA PHE A 21 5.38 -6.53 11.67
C PHE A 21 6.45 -6.00 12.63
N LEU A 22 6.61 -6.63 13.80
CA LEU A 22 7.62 -6.26 14.77
C LEU A 22 9.05 -6.47 14.22
N ALA A 23 9.30 -7.58 13.53
CA ALA A 23 10.56 -7.82 12.85
C ALA A 23 10.84 -6.75 11.79
N LEU A 24 9.87 -6.41 10.94
CA LEU A 24 10.00 -5.33 9.96
C LEU A 24 10.27 -3.98 10.63
N LEU A 25 9.62 -3.66 11.76
CA LEU A 25 9.87 -2.44 12.51
C LEU A 25 11.26 -2.42 13.15
N LEU A 26 11.85 -3.57 13.50
CA LEU A 26 13.23 -3.64 13.98
C LEU A 26 14.25 -3.44 12.85
N PHE A 27 14.02 -4.06 11.68
CA PHE A 27 14.92 -3.92 10.52
C PHE A 27 14.85 -2.54 9.88
N PHE A 28 13.63 -2.04 9.62
CA PHE A 28 13.42 -0.76 8.93
C PHE A 28 13.28 0.41 9.90
N GLY A 29 12.90 0.18 11.16
CA GLY A 29 12.62 1.22 12.13
C GLY A 29 11.16 1.69 12.09
N ALA A 30 10.57 1.92 13.25
CA ALA A 30 9.15 2.32 13.38
C ALA A 30 8.80 3.65 12.68
N LYS A 31 9.79 4.52 12.45
CA LYS A 31 9.61 5.80 11.74
C LYS A 31 9.65 5.65 10.21
N LYS A 32 10.33 4.63 9.68
CA LYS A 32 10.52 4.47 8.23
C LYS A 32 9.28 3.92 7.54
N LEU A 33 8.53 3.04 8.18
CA LEU A 33 7.32 2.47 7.58
C LEU A 33 6.24 3.56 7.29
N PRO A 34 5.92 4.48 8.22
CA PRO A 34 5.02 5.61 7.94
C PRO A 34 5.59 6.62 6.95
N GLU A 35 6.91 6.85 6.96
CA GLU A 35 7.58 7.77 6.02
C GLU A 35 7.47 7.26 4.58
N LEU A 36 7.74 5.96 4.36
CA LEU A 36 7.55 5.28 3.07
C LEU A 36 6.09 5.29 2.62
N ALA A 37 5.15 4.99 3.52
CA ALA A 37 3.72 5.02 3.20
C ALA A 37 3.25 6.42 2.79
N ARG A 38 3.73 7.47 3.47
CA ARG A 38 3.44 8.87 3.12
C ARG A 38 4.06 9.26 1.78
N GLY A 39 5.30 8.83 1.50
CA GLY A 39 5.97 9.08 0.22
C GLY A 39 5.25 8.41 -0.94
N LEU A 40 4.96 7.11 -0.81
CA LEU A 40 4.18 6.34 -1.80
C LEU A 40 2.79 6.92 -2.00
N GLY A 41 2.09 7.29 -0.92
CA GLY A 41 0.76 7.88 -0.99
C GLY A 41 0.74 9.21 -1.75
N LYS A 42 1.74 10.08 -1.53
CA LYS A 42 1.89 11.32 -2.30
C LYS A 42 2.19 11.04 -3.77
N GLY A 43 3.14 10.14 -4.06
CA GLY A 43 3.48 9.78 -5.44
C GLY A 43 2.30 9.18 -6.22
N ILE A 44 1.52 8.29 -5.59
CA ILE A 44 0.31 7.72 -6.20
C ILE A 44 -0.74 8.81 -6.46
N LYS A 45 -0.90 9.76 -5.53
CA LYS A 45 -1.83 10.88 -5.71
C LYS A 45 -1.42 11.77 -6.88
N GLU A 46 -0.16 12.22 -6.91
CA GLU A 46 0.37 13.06 -7.99
C GLU A 46 0.28 12.35 -9.36
N PHE A 47 0.60 11.06 -9.41
CA PHE A 47 0.46 10.26 -10.61
C PHE A 47 -1.00 10.17 -11.10
N LYS A 48 -1.94 9.97 -10.17
CA LYS A 48 -3.37 9.94 -10.49
C LYS A 48 -3.87 11.28 -11.01
N ASP A 49 -3.46 12.38 -10.38
CA ASP A 49 -3.87 13.73 -10.76
C ASP A 49 -3.33 14.09 -12.16
N ALA A 50 -2.05 13.83 -12.43
CA ALA A 50 -1.46 14.04 -13.76
C ALA A 50 -2.14 13.19 -14.84
N THR A 51 -2.45 11.91 -14.54
CA THR A 51 -3.15 11.04 -15.50
C THR A 51 -4.57 11.54 -15.78
N LYS A 52 -5.23 12.14 -14.78
CA LYS A 52 -6.58 12.69 -14.93
C LYS A 52 -6.58 13.92 -15.84
N GLU A 53 -5.67 14.86 -15.61
CA GLU A 53 -5.51 16.06 -16.44
C GLU A 53 -5.22 15.69 -17.91
N VAL A 54 -4.34 14.72 -18.14
CA VAL A 54 -4.05 14.21 -19.49
C VAL A 54 -5.30 13.64 -20.16
N ARG A 55 -6.12 12.87 -19.43
CA ARG A 55 -7.37 12.32 -19.98
C ARG A 55 -8.37 13.40 -20.33
N GLU A 56 -8.58 14.38 -19.46
CA GLU A 56 -9.50 15.49 -19.69
C GLU A 56 -9.08 16.30 -20.93
N ASN A 57 -7.79 16.63 -21.06
CA ASN A 57 -7.27 17.34 -22.23
C ASN A 57 -7.42 16.55 -23.55
N ILE A 58 -7.27 15.23 -23.52
CA ILE A 58 -7.49 14.36 -24.68
C ILE A 58 -8.98 14.31 -25.06
N GLU A 59 -9.87 14.18 -24.06
CA GLU A 59 -11.32 14.15 -24.31
C GLU A 59 -11.85 15.47 -24.87
N ASP A 60 -11.34 16.61 -24.40
CA ASP A 60 -11.76 17.93 -24.87
C ASP A 60 -11.25 18.22 -26.29
N GLY A 61 -10.02 17.84 -26.62
CA GLY A 61 -9.49 17.95 -27.99
C GLY A 61 -10.23 17.05 -29.01
N LEU A 62 -10.74 15.89 -28.54
CA LEU A 62 -11.57 14.99 -29.38
C LEU A 62 -12.99 15.54 -29.60
N LYS A 63 -13.52 16.35 -28.66
CA LYS A 63 -14.84 16.99 -28.80
C LYS A 63 -14.80 18.22 -29.71
N GLU A 64 -13.69 18.96 -29.78
CA GLU A 64 -13.55 20.11 -30.69
C GLU A 64 -13.39 19.75 -32.17
N THR A 65 -12.98 18.52 -32.48
CA THR A 65 -12.77 18.06 -33.88
C THR A 65 -14.05 17.47 -34.51
N LYS A 66 -15.17 17.43 -33.78
CA LYS A 66 -16.44 16.82 -34.23
C LYS A 66 -17.55 17.85 -34.36
#